data_AF-A0A0F5PQS2-F1
#
_entry.id   AF-A0A0F5PQS2-F1
#
_cell.length_a   1.000
_cell.length_b   1.000
_cell.length_c   1.000
_cell.angle_alpha   90.00
_cell.angle_beta   90.00
_cell.angle_gamma   90.00
#
_symmetry.space_group_name_H-M   'P 1'
#
loop_
_entity.id
_entity.type
_entity.pdbx_description
1 polymer ?
#
loop_
_entity_poly.entity_id
_entity_poly.type
_entity_poly.pdbx_seq_one_letter_code
_entity_poly.pdbx_strand_id
1 'polypeptide(L)'
;MIDIKRLLIVAFFTMIIHFIDTLSYSIRPSGVRTKKLAVALSLFNIMAVISRLSNMIQAPFLGSIVDMAKKMEKVDLLQNDMRVVLFSATLGALLAAPFMPNFVSIFTVAINGMEGAGTVPR
;
A
#
# COMPACT_ATOMS: atom_id res chain seq x y z
N MET A 1 22.47 13.03 3.36
CA MET A 1 21.88 11.69 3.37
C MET A 1 22.60 10.87 4.43
N ILE A 2 21.89 10.22 5.34
CA ILE A 2 22.50 9.47 6.45
C ILE A 2 22.92 8.06 6.01
N ASP A 3 22.03 7.33 5.33
CA ASP A 3 22.30 6.01 4.76
C ASP A 3 21.49 5.81 3.47
N ILE A 4 22.17 5.89 2.33
CA ILE A 4 21.55 5.79 1.00
C ILE A 4 20.90 4.43 0.75
N LYS A 5 21.54 3.34 1.20
CA LYS A 5 21.05 1.98 0.91
C LYS A 5 19.76 1.71 1.67
N ARG A 6 19.73 2.07 2.95
CA ARG A 6 18.52 1.93 3.78
C ARG A 6 17.40 2.85 3.30
N LEU A 7 17.73 4.10 2.96
CA LEU A 7 16.74 5.04 2.44
C LEU A 7 16.10 4.53 1.15
N LEU A 8 16.88 4.00 0.21
CA LEU A 8 16.34 3.41 -1.03
C LEU A 8 15.42 2.23 -0.77
N ILE A 9 15.77 1.35 0.18
CA ILE A 9 14.93 0.23 0.58
C ILE A 9 13.61 0.72 1.16
N VAL A 10 13.65 1.67 2.11
CA VAL A 10 12.44 2.24 2.73
C VAL A 10 11.59 2.96 1.70
N ALA A 11 12.19 3.79 0.85
CA ALA A 11 11.51 4.50 -0.24
C ALA A 11 10.82 3.54 -1.21
N PHE A 12 11.49 2.45 -1.59
CA PHE A 12 10.94 1.43 -2.48
C PHE A 12 9.75 0.70 -1.86
N PHE A 13 9.86 0.24 -0.61
CA PHE A 13 8.74 -0.36 0.10
C PHE A 13 7.58 0.63 0.24
N THR A 14 7.86 1.90 0.54
CA THR A 14 6.84 2.95 0.70
C THR A 14 6.07 3.12 -0.60
N MET A 15 6.78 3.17 -1.73
CA MET A 15 6.17 3.27 -3.04
C MET A 15 5.25 2.08 -3.34
N ILE A 16 5.69 0.85 -3.07
CA ILE A 16 4.88 -0.36 -3.29
C ILE A 16 3.64 -0.38 -2.40
N ILE A 17 3.79 -0.06 -1.12
CA ILE A 17 2.68 -0.03 -0.16
C ILE A 17 1.62 0.95 -0.64
N HIS A 18 2.01 2.20 -0.95
CA HIS A 18 1.07 3.21 -1.43
C HIS A 18 0.48 2.88 -2.81
N PHE A 19 1.22 2.19 -3.67
CA PHE A 19 0.70 1.68 -4.94
C PHE A 19 -0.43 0.68 -4.71
N ILE A 20 -0.22 -0.32 -3.86
CA ILE A 20 -1.23 -1.36 -3.54
C ILE A 20 -2.42 -0.76 -2.77
N ASP A 21 -2.18 0.15 -1.83
CA ASP A 21 -3.23 0.87 -1.11
C ASP A 21 -4.14 1.63 -2.06
N THR A 22 -3.54 2.36 -2.99
CA THR A 22 -4.29 3.14 -3.96
C THR A 22 -5.11 2.22 -4.88
N LEU A 23 -4.52 1.10 -5.33
CA LEU A 23 -5.24 0.11 -6.13
C LEU A 23 -6.38 -0.56 -5.37
N SER A 24 -6.27 -0.71 -4.05
CA SER A 24 -7.32 -1.31 -3.22
C SER A 24 -8.62 -0.50 -3.24
N TYR A 25 -8.57 0.80 -3.57
CA TYR A 25 -9.79 1.59 -3.77
C TYR A 25 -10.61 1.15 -4.99
N SER A 26 -10.02 0.47 -5.98
CA SER A 26 -10.75 -0.05 -7.16
C SER A 26 -11.73 -1.17 -6.82
N ILE A 27 -11.58 -1.81 -5.65
CA ILE A 27 -12.46 -2.87 -5.16
C ILE A 27 -13.92 -2.38 -5.01
N ARG A 28 -14.11 -1.11 -4.60
CA ARG A 28 -15.46 -0.55 -4.40
C ARG A 28 -16.24 -0.43 -5.72
N PRO A 29 -15.71 0.22 -6.78
CA PRO A 29 -16.32 0.17 -8.12
C PRO A 29 -16.58 -1.26 -8.61
N SER A 30 -15.68 -2.21 -8.38
CA SER A 30 -15.89 -3.62 -8.74
C SER A 30 -17.08 -4.23 -8.01
N GLY A 31 -17.24 -3.93 -6.71
CA GLY A 31 -18.39 -4.37 -5.91
C GLY A 31 -19.72 -3.79 -6.37
N VAL A 32 -19.73 -2.53 -6.83
CA VAL A 32 -20.92 -1.93 -7.46
C VAL A 32 -21.23 -2.64 -8.78
N ARG A 33 -20.20 -2.89 -9.62
CA ARG A 33 -20.36 -3.56 -10.92
C ARG A 33 -20.88 -5.00 -10.80
N THR A 34 -20.47 -5.72 -9.76
CA THR A 34 -20.93 -7.10 -9.48
C THR A 34 -22.21 -7.16 -8.65
N LYS A 35 -22.71 -6.02 -8.14
CA LYS A 35 -23.81 -5.93 -7.15
C LYS A 35 -23.53 -6.69 -5.84
N LYS A 36 -22.26 -6.90 -5.49
CA LYS A 36 -21.81 -7.70 -4.33
C LYS A 36 -20.99 -6.84 -3.36
N LEU A 37 -21.61 -5.80 -2.82
CA LEU A 37 -20.93 -4.83 -1.96
C LEU A 37 -20.35 -5.45 -0.69
N ALA A 38 -21.04 -6.41 -0.06
CA ALA A 38 -20.56 -7.07 1.16
C ALA A 38 -19.26 -7.86 0.91
N VAL A 39 -19.19 -8.61 -0.20
CA VAL A 39 -18.00 -9.36 -0.60
C VAL A 39 -16.85 -8.41 -0.94
N ALA A 40 -17.15 -7.33 -1.67
CA ALA A 40 -16.17 -6.29 -1.98
C ALA A 40 -15.61 -5.61 -0.73
N LEU A 41 -16.44 -5.31 0.28
CA LEU A 41 -15.99 -4.74 1.55
C LEU A 41 -15.11 -5.71 2.34
N SER A 42 -15.43 -7.00 2.32
CA SER A 42 -14.57 -8.04 2.92
C SER A 42 -13.19 -8.06 2.24
N LEU A 43 -13.15 -8.06 0.91
CA LEU A 43 -11.90 -8.01 0.15
C LEU A 43 -11.10 -6.73 0.42
N PHE A 44 -11.78 -5.57 0.50
CA PHE A 44 -11.14 -4.31 0.88
C PHE A 44 -10.53 -4.38 2.28
N ASN A 45 -11.23 -4.99 3.26
CA ASN A 45 -10.70 -5.15 4.61
C ASN A 45 -9.46 -6.05 4.64
N ILE A 46 -9.46 -7.14 3.87
CA ILE A 46 -8.28 -8.01 3.71
C ILE A 46 -7.10 -7.20 3.18
N MET A 47 -7.29 -6.45 2.10
CA MET A 47 -6.25 -5.60 1.52
C MET A 47 -5.75 -4.53 2.51
N ALA A 48 -6.67 -3.91 3.26
CA ALA A 48 -6.32 -2.91 4.27
C ALA A 48 -5.50 -3.50 5.44
N VAL A 49 -5.78 -4.75 5.83
CA VAL A 49 -4.94 -5.46 6.83
C VAL A 49 -3.55 -5.74 6.27
N ILE A 50 -3.44 -6.17 5.02
CA ILE A 50 -2.15 -6.40 4.35
C ILE A 50 -1.32 -5.11 4.31
N SER A 51 -1.92 -4.00 3.90
CA SER A 51 -1.22 -2.70 3.88
C SER A 51 -0.76 -2.28 5.28
N ARG A 52 -1.62 -2.37 6.30
CA ARG A 52 -1.25 -2.04 7.67
C ARG A 52 -0.10 -2.90 8.17
N LEU A 53 -0.12 -4.20 7.85
CA LEU A 53 0.97 -5.10 8.17
C LEU A 53 2.28 -4.68 7.47
N SER A 54 2.22 -4.33 6.19
CA SER A 54 3.39 -3.85 5.45
C SER A 54 3.96 -2.55 6.05
N ASN A 55 3.10 -1.60 6.42
CA ASN A 55 3.50 -0.38 7.11
C ASN A 55 4.14 -0.68 8.47
N MET A 56 3.59 -1.62 9.23
CA MET A 56 4.14 -2.03 10.53
C MET A 56 5.52 -2.69 10.40
N ILE A 57 5.71 -3.53 9.37
CA ILE A 57 7.01 -4.15 9.05
C ILE A 57 8.02 -3.08 8.58
N GLN A 58 7.56 -2.04 7.87
CA GLN A 58 8.42 -0.96 7.39
C GLN A 58 8.87 -0.01 8.51
N ALA A 59 8.04 0.22 9.53
CA ALA A 59 8.29 1.21 10.58
C ALA A 59 9.66 1.07 11.29
N PRO A 60 10.16 -0.14 11.66
CA PRO A 60 11.50 -0.33 12.21
C PRO A 60 12.63 0.14 11.29
N PHE A 61 12.49 -0.04 9.97
CA PHE A 61 13.50 0.41 9.02
C PHE A 61 13.60 1.92 8.97
N LEU A 62 12.46 2.60 8.95
CA LEU A 62 12.40 4.07 9.03
C LEU A 62 12.92 4.57 10.39
N GLY A 63 12.55 3.92 11.49
CA GLY A 63 13.06 4.22 12.83
C GLY A 63 14.59 4.13 12.92
N SER A 64 15.19 3.12 12.28
CA SER A 64 16.65 2.99 12.25
C SER A 64 17.36 4.16 11.56
N ILE A 65 16.72 4.83 10.58
CA ILE A 65 17.23 6.03 9.93
C ILE A 65 17.21 7.22 10.91
N VAL A 66 16.13 7.36 11.67
CA VAL A 66 15.98 8.38 12.72
C VAL A 66 17.03 8.18 13.82
N ASP A 67 17.24 6.95 14.27
CA ASP A 67 18.22 6.64 15.31
C ASP A 67 19.66 6.97 14.87
N MET A 68 20.01 6.67 13.62
CA MET A 68 21.31 7.07 13.06
C MET A 68 21.44 8.59 12.92
N ALA A 69 20.38 9.29 12.49
CA ALA A 69 20.36 10.75 12.42
C ALA A 69 20.70 11.37 13.77
N LYS A 70 20.07 10.84 14.83
CA LYS A 70 20.27 11.28 16.21
C LYS A 70 21.68 10.98 16.69
N LYS A 71 22.20 9.79 16.42
CA LYS A 71 23.58 9.39 16.81
C LYS A 71 24.66 10.25 16.14
N MET A 72 24.40 10.74 14.93
CA MET A 72 25.35 11.55 14.16
C MET A 72 25.14 13.06 14.35
N GLU A 73 24.20 13.49 15.21
CA GLU A 73 23.77 14.89 15.39
C GLU A 73 23.41 15.61 14.08
N LYS A 74 22.93 14.84 13.08
CA LYS A 74 22.65 15.31 11.71
C LYS A 74 21.16 15.36 11.44
N VAL A 75 20.41 16.02 12.32
CA VAL A 75 18.95 16.14 12.23
C VAL A 75 18.51 16.89 10.96
N ASP A 76 19.31 17.84 10.48
CA ASP A 76 19.03 18.57 9.23
C ASP A 76 18.96 17.65 8.01
N LEU A 77 19.77 16.58 8.00
CA LEU A 77 19.75 15.59 6.92
C LEU A 77 18.52 14.68 6.99
N LEU A 78 17.96 14.45 8.18
CA LEU A 78 16.75 13.65 8.36
C LEU A 78 15.55 14.30 7.65
N GLN A 79 15.47 15.63 7.63
CA GLN A 79 14.42 16.34 6.92
C GLN A 79 14.42 16.00 5.42
N ASN A 80 15.59 15.97 4.79
CA ASN A 80 15.70 15.61 3.37
C ASN A 80 15.37 14.14 3.14
N ASP A 81 15.84 13.24 4.02
CA ASP A 81 15.58 11.80 3.93
C ASP A 81 14.05 11.52 4.04
N MET A 82 13.33 12.22 4.94
CA MET A 82 11.87 12.11 5.06
C MET A 82 11.11 12.66 3.85
N ARG A 83 11.59 13.75 3.24
CA ARG A 83 11.00 14.28 1.99
C ARG A 83 11.10 13.27 0.84
N VAL A 84 12.20 12.53 0.75
CA VAL A 84 12.37 11.44 -0.23
C VAL A 84 11.33 10.34 -0.01
N VAL A 85 11.12 9.92 1.25
CA VAL A 85 10.11 8.90 1.58
C VAL A 85 8.69 9.36 1.20
N LEU A 86 8.33 10.61 1.53
CA LEU A 86 7.04 11.21 1.14
C LEU A 86 6.88 11.32 -0.38
N PHE A 87 7.96 11.67 -1.08
CA PHE A 87 7.97 11.70 -2.53
C PHE A 87 7.74 10.31 -3.13
N SER A 88 8.35 9.27 -2.57
CA SER A 88 8.14 7.88 -2.98
C SER A 88 6.70 7.40 -2.74
N ALA A 89 6.09 7.78 -1.60
CA ALA A 89 4.67 7.50 -1.34
C ALA A 89 3.77 8.12 -2.41
N THR A 90 4.02 9.40 -2.73
CA THR A 90 3.27 10.15 -3.76
C THR A 90 3.44 9.51 -5.13
N LEU A 91 4.66 9.11 -5.49
CA LEU A 91 4.94 8.43 -6.75
C LEU A 91 4.21 7.09 -6.85
N GLY A 92 4.18 6.31 -5.77
CA GLY A 92 3.42 5.06 -5.70
C GLY A 92 1.93 5.26 -5.98
N ALA A 93 1.31 6.26 -5.33
CA ALA A 93 -0.10 6.58 -5.55
C ALA A 93 -0.37 7.09 -6.98
N LEU A 94 0.51 7.95 -7.51
CA LEU A 94 0.38 8.49 -8.85
C LEU A 94 0.51 7.39 -9.92
N LEU A 95 1.46 6.47 -9.73
CA LEU A 95 1.62 5.30 -10.61
C LEU A 95 0.43 4.36 -10.53
N ALA A 96 -0.26 4.24 -9.40
CA ALA A 96 -1.44 3.39 -9.27
C ALA A 96 -2.68 3.93 -9.99
N ALA A 97 -2.83 5.25 -10.08
CA ALA A 97 -4.01 5.89 -10.69
C ALA A 97 -4.34 5.41 -12.12
N PRO A 98 -3.41 5.34 -13.08
CA PRO A 98 -3.72 4.81 -14.42
C PRO A 98 -3.98 3.30 -14.46
N PHE A 99 -3.52 2.54 -13.46
CA PHE A 99 -3.77 1.09 -13.36
C PHE A 99 -5.11 0.75 -12.71
N MET A 100 -5.72 1.72 -12.04
CA MET A 100 -7.03 1.61 -11.40
C MET A 100 -8.11 0.92 -12.28
N PRO A 101 -8.37 1.34 -13.55
CA PRO A 101 -9.39 0.69 -14.38
C PRO A 101 -9.09 -0.79 -14.68
N ASN A 102 -7.81 -1.18 -14.82
CA ASN A 102 -7.42 -2.57 -15.02
C ASN A 102 -7.74 -3.40 -13.76
N PHE A 103 -7.42 -2.87 -12.59
CA PHE A 103 -7.70 -3.54 -11.32
C PHE A 103 -9.20 -3.63 -11.00
N VAL A 104 -10.03 -2.69 -11.47
CA VAL A 104 -11.50 -2.84 -11.36
C VAL A 104 -11.96 -4.15 -12.02
N SER A 105 -11.43 -4.48 -13.19
CA SER A 105 -11.77 -5.72 -13.89
C SER A 105 -11.21 -6.96 -13.20
N ILE A 106 -9.97 -6.89 -12.67
CA ILE A 106 -9.36 -7.99 -11.90
C ILE A 106 -10.17 -8.28 -10.64
N PHE A 107 -10.51 -7.26 -9.85
CA PHE A 107 -11.27 -7.45 -8.62
C PHE A 107 -12.72 -7.84 -8.87
N THR A 108 -13.28 -7.53 -10.04
CA THR A 108 -14.59 -8.08 -10.45
C THR A 108 -14.53 -9.60 -10.51
N VAL A 109 -13.47 -10.16 -11.13
CA VAL A 109 -13.26 -11.62 -11.20
C VAL A 109 -13.03 -12.20 -9.81
N ALA A 110 -12.20 -11.54 -8.99
CA ALA A 110 -11.93 -11.98 -7.61
C ALA A 110 -13.22 -12.02 -6.76
N ILE A 111 -14.05 -10.98 -6.81
CA ILE A 111 -15.33 -10.91 -6.08
C ILE A 111 -16.28 -12.03 -6.53
N ASN A 112 -16.38 -12.29 -7.83
CA ASN A 112 -17.21 -13.38 -8.35
C ASN A 112 -16.69 -14.77 -7.90
N GLY A 113 -15.36 -14.95 -7.87
CA GLY A 113 -14.74 -16.18 -7.36
C GLY A 113 -14.97 -16.40 -5.87
N MET A 114 -14.87 -15.34 -5.05
CA MET A 114 -15.13 -15.41 -3.61
C MET A 114 -16.59 -15.76 -3.29
N GLU A 115 -17.55 -15.28 -4.09
CA GLU A 115 -18.96 -15.65 -3.93
C GLU A 115 -19.23 -17.10 -4.33
N GLY A 116 -18.63 -17.57 -5.44
CA GLY A 116 -18.77 -18.97 -5.87
C GLY A 116 -18.16 -19.98 -4.88
N ALA A 117 -17.12 -19.57 -4.14
CA ALA A 117 -16.55 -20.32 -3.02
C ALA A 117 -17.39 -20.19 -1.73
N GLY A 118 -18.38 -19.30 -1.71
CA GLY A 118 -19.32 -19.05 -0.62
C GLY A 118 -20.18 -20.27 -0.34
N THR A 119 -19.82 -20.96 0.73
CA THR A 119 -20.38 -22.20 1.26
C THR A 119 -21.86 -22.08 1.62
N VAL A 120 -22.74 -22.51 0.71
CA VAL A 120 -24.08 -22.99 1.07
C VAL A 120 -24.32 -24.28 0.28
N PRO A 121 -24.26 -25.47 0.92
CA PRO A 121 -24.80 -26.68 0.31
C PRO A 121 -26.31 -26.48 0.15
N ARG A 122 -26.83 -26.77 -1.05
CA ARG A 122 -28.27 -26.84 -1.30
C ARG A 122 -28.86 -28.08 -0.65
#